data_AF-A0A7K4DQP2-F1
#
_entry.id   AF-A0A7K4DQP2-F1
#
_cell.length_a   1.000
_cell.length_b   1.000
_cell.length_c   1.000
_cell.angle_alpha   90.00
_cell.angle_beta   90.00
_cell.angle_gamma   90.00
#
_symmetry.space_group_name_H-M   'P 1'
#
loop_
_entity.id
_entity.type
_entity.pdbx_description
1 polymer ?
#
loop_
_entity_poly.entity_id
_entity_poly.type
_entity_poly.pdbx_seq_one_letter_code
_entity_poly.pdbx_strand_id
1 'polypeptide(L)'
;MFRPERIVERKSTLFSIVVTGVVAILALPIIVPHLLHGYHLAHIFLHVGGISLAVFISVLALFAYYRLRTKRLLLSAIAFTNFIAAEVVLLVDATWPNIYDLGGMSISEVGHLLTFVTLGLLALGVFRND
;
A
#
# COMPACT_ATOMS: atom_id res chain seq x y z
N MET A 1 21.39 -0.95 -25.20
CA MET A 1 22.24 -0.77 -24.00
C MET A 1 21.37 -0.26 -22.86
N PHE A 2 20.81 -1.17 -22.05
CA PHE A 2 19.94 -0.82 -20.92
C PHE A 2 20.79 -0.18 -19.82
N ARG A 3 20.60 1.11 -19.58
CA ARG A 3 21.21 1.82 -18.43
C ARG A 3 20.15 1.96 -17.33
N PRO A 4 20.16 1.12 -16.28
CA PRO A 4 19.13 1.14 -15.23
C PRO A 4 19.09 2.47 -14.47
N GLU A 5 20.18 3.22 -14.48
CA GLU A 5 20.34 4.55 -13.86
C GLU A 5 19.28 5.56 -14.35
N ARG A 6 18.96 5.58 -15.66
CA ARG A 6 18.01 6.54 -16.24
C ARG A 6 16.54 6.24 -15.91
N ILE A 7 16.24 4.99 -15.56
CA ILE A 7 14.88 4.55 -15.23
C ILE A 7 14.48 5.12 -13.86
N VAL A 8 15.43 5.16 -12.92
CA VAL A 8 15.24 5.70 -11.57
C VAL A 8 15.15 7.24 -11.58
N GLU A 9 15.77 7.92 -12.55
CA GLU A 9 15.72 9.39 -12.67
C GLU A 9 14.36 9.91 -13.16
N ARG A 10 13.63 9.15 -13.98
CA ARG A 10 12.30 9.53 -14.45
C ARG A 10 11.22 9.04 -13.51
N LYS A 11 10.74 9.93 -12.63
CA LYS A 11 9.61 9.70 -11.69
C LYS A 11 8.38 9.02 -12.36
N SER A 12 8.06 9.40 -13.60
CA SER A 12 6.95 8.82 -14.37
C SER A 12 7.21 7.37 -14.81
N THR A 13 8.45 7.02 -15.16
CA THR A 13 8.82 5.64 -15.53
C THR A 13 8.88 4.75 -14.30
N LEU A 14 9.41 5.25 -13.18
CA LEU A 14 9.33 4.57 -11.88
C LEU A 14 7.89 4.29 -11.45
N PHE A 15 7.00 5.29 -11.55
CA PHE A 15 5.57 5.12 -11.27
C PHE A 15 4.98 3.99 -12.09
N SER A 16 5.16 4.04 -13.42
CA SER A 16 4.60 3.03 -14.31
C SER A 16 5.11 1.63 -13.99
N ILE A 17 6.41 1.44 -13.75
CA ILE A 17 6.97 0.12 -13.48
C ILE A 17 6.46 -0.43 -12.15
N VAL A 18 6.47 0.38 -11.10
CA VAL A 18 6.01 -0.04 -9.77
C VAL A 18 4.52 -0.38 -9.80
N VAL A 19 3.69 0.51 -10.35
CA VAL A 19 2.25 0.30 -10.42
C VAL A 19 1.91 -0.90 -11.31
N THR A 20 2.49 -1.00 -12.51
CA THR A 20 2.26 -2.15 -13.40
C THR A 20 2.71 -3.46 -12.75
N GLY A 21 3.84 -3.47 -12.02
CA GLY A 21 4.30 -4.64 -11.30
C GLY A 21 3.35 -5.08 -10.18
N VAL A 22 2.92 -4.14 -9.32
CA VAL A 22 1.98 -4.43 -8.23
C VAL A 22 0.63 -4.90 -8.78
N VAL A 23 0.09 -4.20 -9.78
CA VAL A 23 -1.16 -4.59 -10.44
C VAL A 23 -1.04 -5.96 -11.08
N ALA A 24 0.06 -6.27 -11.78
CA ALA A 24 0.23 -7.58 -12.40
C ALA A 24 0.28 -8.73 -11.37
N ILE A 25 0.95 -8.52 -10.23
CA ILE A 25 1.11 -9.55 -9.19
C ILE A 25 -0.16 -9.72 -8.36
N LEU A 26 -0.88 -8.64 -8.04
CA LEU A 26 -2.04 -8.69 -7.15
C LEU A 26 -3.37 -8.76 -7.90
N ALA A 27 -3.56 -7.95 -8.94
CA ALA A 27 -4.86 -7.83 -9.59
C ALA A 27 -5.21 -9.10 -10.38
N LEU A 28 -4.27 -9.66 -11.14
CA LEU A 28 -4.56 -10.83 -11.98
C LEU A 28 -5.01 -12.07 -11.18
N PRO A 29 -4.25 -12.57 -10.18
CA PRO A 29 -4.65 -13.77 -9.47
C PRO A 29 -5.85 -13.57 -8.54
N ILE A 30 -6.07 -12.35 -8.04
CA ILE A 30 -7.13 -12.09 -7.05
C ILE A 30 -8.45 -11.72 -7.73
N ILE A 31 -8.42 -10.90 -8.79
CA ILE A 31 -9.65 -10.41 -9.44
C ILE A 31 -10.26 -11.48 -10.35
N VAL A 32 -9.46 -12.24 -11.11
CA VAL A 32 -9.96 -13.26 -12.07
C VAL A 32 -10.95 -14.26 -11.44
N PRO A 33 -10.67 -14.89 -10.28
CA PRO A 33 -11.63 -15.81 -9.67
C PRO A 33 -12.89 -15.13 -9.10
N HIS A 34 -12.85 -13.81 -8.87
CA HIS A 34 -13.94 -13.05 -8.27
C HIS A 34 -14.79 -12.26 -9.29
N LEU A 35 -14.48 -12.33 -10.60
CA LEU A 35 -15.21 -11.65 -11.68
C LEU A 35 -16.72 -11.96 -11.69
N LEU A 36 -17.12 -13.15 -11.22
CA LEU A 36 -18.50 -13.61 -11.23
C LEU A 36 -19.28 -13.29 -9.94
N HIS A 37 -18.60 -12.75 -8.92
CA HIS A 37 -19.21 -12.35 -7.63
C HIS A 37 -19.15 -10.82 -7.49
N GLY A 38 -20.01 -10.12 -8.24
CA GLY A 38 -19.90 -8.67 -8.47
C GLY A 38 -19.87 -7.76 -7.23
N TYR A 39 -20.42 -8.20 -6.08
CA TYR A 39 -20.46 -7.38 -4.87
C TYR A 39 -19.07 -7.23 -4.18
N HIS A 40 -18.20 -8.23 -4.31
CA HIS A 40 -16.86 -8.21 -3.70
C HIS A 40 -15.81 -7.56 -4.62
N LEU A 41 -16.10 -7.48 -5.92
CA LEU A 41 -15.15 -7.01 -6.92
C LEU A 41 -14.72 -5.55 -6.69
N ALA A 42 -15.69 -4.67 -6.37
CA ALA A 42 -15.41 -3.26 -6.13
C ALA A 42 -14.51 -3.06 -4.91
N HIS A 43 -14.79 -3.78 -3.81
CA HIS A 43 -13.99 -3.72 -2.58
C HIS A 43 -12.56 -4.21 -2.80
N ILE A 44 -12.39 -5.37 -3.45
CA ILE A 44 -11.07 -5.93 -3.80
C ILE A 44 -10.29 -4.96 -4.69
N PHE A 45 -10.95 -4.36 -5.69
CA PHE A 45 -10.32 -3.40 -6.59
C PHE A 45 -9.81 -2.16 -5.86
N LEU A 46 -10.61 -1.62 -4.92
CA LEU A 46 -10.20 -0.48 -4.11
C LEU A 46 -8.97 -0.81 -3.25
N HIS A 47 -8.92 -1.99 -2.63
CA HIS A 47 -7.76 -2.41 -1.85
C HIS A 47 -6.50 -2.58 -2.72
N VAL A 48 -6.60 -3.22 -3.88
CA VAL A 48 -5.47 -3.37 -4.81
C VAL A 48 -5.00 -2.01 -5.34
N GLY A 49 -5.92 -1.09 -5.65
CA GLY A 49 -5.60 0.28 -6.02
C GLY A 49 -4.90 1.04 -4.89
N GLY A 50 -5.40 0.92 -3.66
CA GLY A 50 -4.81 1.47 -2.45
C GLY A 50 -3.37 0.99 -2.23
N ILE A 51 -3.14 -0.32 -2.29
CA ILE A 51 -1.80 -0.93 -2.19
C ILE A 51 -0.87 -0.38 -3.27
N SER A 52 -1.34 -0.31 -4.52
CA SER A 52 -0.53 0.17 -5.64
C SER A 52 -0.03 1.61 -5.44
N LEU A 53 -0.94 2.50 -5.02
CA LEU A 53 -0.59 3.89 -4.71
C LEU A 53 0.31 4.00 -3.48
N ALA A 54 0.03 3.22 -2.43
CA ALA A 54 0.79 3.24 -1.19
C ALA A 54 2.23 2.75 -1.38
N VAL A 55 2.44 1.67 -2.15
CA VAL A 55 3.77 1.19 -2.54
C VAL A 55 4.53 2.28 -3.28
N PHE A 56 3.88 2.93 -4.26
CA PHE A 56 4.53 4.00 -5.02
C PHE A 56 4.95 5.18 -4.14
N ILE A 57 4.04 5.70 -3.30
CA ILE A 57 4.34 6.84 -2.43
C ILE A 57 5.38 6.46 -1.37
N SER A 58 5.34 5.24 -0.83
CA SER A 58 6.35 4.74 0.11
C SER A 58 7.74 4.73 -0.52
N VAL A 59 7.87 4.21 -1.75
CA VAL A 59 9.14 4.23 -2.50
C VAL A 59 9.63 5.66 -2.72
N LEU A 60 8.76 6.58 -3.16
CA LEU A 60 9.12 7.99 -3.32
C LEU A 60 9.55 8.64 -2.00
N ALA A 61 8.86 8.38 -0.89
CA ALA A 61 9.18 8.89 0.43
C ALA A 61 10.56 8.37 0.90
N LEU A 62 10.86 7.10 0.64
CA LEU A 62 12.16 6.50 0.95
C LEU A 62 13.31 7.13 0.13
N PHE A 63 13.10 7.31 -1.18
CA PHE A 63 14.07 7.99 -2.04
C PHE A 63 14.30 9.45 -1.62
N ALA A 64 13.22 10.17 -1.29
CA ALA A 64 13.30 11.54 -0.81
C ALA A 64 14.04 11.60 0.54
N TYR A 65 13.76 10.66 1.45
CA TYR A 65 14.45 10.54 2.72
C TYR A 65 15.95 10.30 2.54
N TYR A 66 16.36 9.44 1.59
CA TYR A 66 17.77 9.21 1.33
C TYR A 66 18.51 10.49 0.93
N ARG A 67 17.84 11.38 0.19
CA ARG A 67 18.42 12.65 -0.30
C ARG A 67 18.37 13.80 0.71
N LEU A 68 17.26 13.94 1.45
CA LEU A 68 16.99 15.09 2.34
C LEU A 68 17.23 14.78 3.82
N ARG A 69 17.18 13.51 4.22
CA ARG A 69 17.40 13.00 5.59
C ARG A 69 16.50 13.62 6.67
N THR A 70 15.35 14.17 6.31
CA THR A 70 14.37 14.70 7.27
C THR A 70 13.56 13.58 7.92
N LYS A 71 13.32 13.67 9.23
CA LYS A 71 12.55 12.67 9.99
C LYS A 71 11.07 12.71 9.59
N ARG A 72 10.55 13.87 9.16
CA ARG A 72 9.23 13.98 8.53
C ARG A 72 9.03 12.99 7.37
N LEU A 73 10.01 12.87 6.46
CA LEU A 73 9.91 11.95 5.32
C LEU A 73 9.99 10.48 5.75
N LEU A 74 10.79 10.18 6.78
CA LEU A 74 10.87 8.84 7.35
C LEU A 74 9.53 8.43 7.97
N LEU A 75 8.89 9.32 8.73
CA LEU A 75 7.57 9.07 9.31
C LEU A 75 6.52 8.81 8.22
N SER A 76 6.52 9.58 7.15
CA SER A 76 5.66 9.33 5.99
C SER A 76 5.93 7.97 5.34
N ALA A 77 7.19 7.58 5.15
CA ALA A 77 7.53 6.27 4.59
C ALA A 77 7.06 5.10 5.47
N ILE A 78 7.24 5.21 6.79
CA ILE A 78 6.74 4.22 7.75
C ILE A 78 5.21 4.19 7.73
N ALA A 79 4.54 5.35 7.67
CA ALA A 79 3.09 5.43 7.60
C ALA A 79 2.53 4.74 6.36
N PHE A 80 3.06 5.03 5.17
CA PHE A 80 2.60 4.37 3.94
C PHE A 80 2.94 2.89 3.91
N THR A 81 4.04 2.47 4.55
CA THR A 81 4.35 1.04 4.69
C THR A 81 3.35 0.33 5.61
N ASN A 82 2.99 0.95 6.73
CA ASN A 82 1.95 0.46 7.62
C ASN A 82 0.57 0.44 6.92
N PHE A 83 0.29 1.42 6.06
CA PHE A 83 -0.92 1.43 5.24
C PHE A 83 -0.97 0.27 4.24
N ILE A 84 0.17 -0.08 3.60
CA ILE A 84 0.25 -1.27 2.74
C ILE A 84 -0.11 -2.53 3.55
N ALA A 85 0.43 -2.67 4.77
CA ALA A 85 0.09 -3.81 5.63
C ALA A 85 -1.41 -3.84 5.97
N ALA A 86 -2.01 -2.69 6.29
CA ALA A 86 -3.44 -2.57 6.55
C ALA A 86 -4.29 -3.04 5.36
N GLU A 87 -3.97 -2.55 4.16
CA GLU A 87 -4.69 -2.90 2.93
C GLU A 87 -4.52 -4.37 2.55
N VAL A 88 -3.34 -4.97 2.79
CA VAL A 88 -3.13 -6.41 2.59
C VAL A 88 -4.01 -7.24 3.52
N VAL A 89 -4.11 -6.84 4.79
CA VAL A 89 -4.98 -7.50 5.78
C VAL A 89 -6.44 -7.43 5.35
N LEU A 90 -6.90 -6.25 4.93
CA LEU A 90 -8.27 -6.05 4.44
C LEU A 90 -8.55 -6.79 3.12
N LEU A 91 -7.56 -6.88 2.23
CA LEU A 91 -7.65 -7.65 0.99
C LEU A 91 -7.77 -9.16 1.26
N VAL A 92 -7.02 -9.68 2.24
CA VAL A 92 -7.13 -11.09 2.67
C VAL A 92 -8.52 -11.37 3.22
N ASP A 93 -9.06 -10.49 4.07
CA ASP A 93 -10.43 -10.61 4.59
C ASP A 93 -11.48 -10.58 3.47
N ALA A 94 -11.34 -9.64 2.52
CA ALA A 94 -12.24 -9.51 1.38
C ALA A 94 -12.22 -10.73 0.44
N THR A 95 -11.10 -11.45 0.38
CA THR A 95 -10.91 -12.63 -0.47
C THR A 95 -11.33 -13.92 0.25
N TRP A 96 -11.06 -14.02 1.56
CA TRP A 96 -11.34 -15.18 2.40
C TRP A 96 -11.99 -14.78 3.73
N PRO A 97 -13.28 -14.41 3.70
CA PRO A 97 -13.97 -13.92 4.89
C PRO A 97 -14.00 -14.98 6.00
N ASN A 98 -13.77 -14.56 7.24
CA ASN A 98 -13.83 -15.36 8.47
C ASN A 98 -12.83 -16.54 8.57
N ILE A 99 -11.91 -16.74 7.61
CA ILE A 99 -10.94 -17.84 7.65
C ILE A 99 -9.81 -17.55 8.65
N TYR A 100 -9.45 -16.28 8.82
CA TYR A 100 -8.27 -15.85 9.59
C TYR A 100 -8.62 -15.04 10.84
N ASP A 101 -9.84 -15.21 11.37
CA ASP A 101 -10.28 -14.51 12.58
C ASP A 101 -9.49 -14.98 13.81
N LEU A 102 -9.20 -14.03 14.71
CA LEU A 102 -8.38 -14.25 15.90
C LEU A 102 -9.26 -14.25 17.14
N GLY A 103 -9.69 -15.43 17.60
CA GLY A 103 -10.28 -15.61 18.92
C GLY A 103 -11.48 -14.69 19.23
N GLY A 104 -12.31 -14.41 18.23
CA GLY A 104 -13.49 -13.54 18.32
C GLY A 104 -13.33 -12.14 17.73
N MET A 105 -12.11 -11.74 17.37
CA MET A 105 -11.81 -10.50 16.63
C MET A 105 -11.68 -10.82 15.14
N SER A 106 -12.36 -10.05 14.29
CA SER A 106 -12.22 -10.22 12.85
C SER A 106 -10.86 -9.67 12.39
N ILE A 107 -10.22 -10.34 11.44
CA ILE A 107 -8.98 -9.84 10.85
C ILE A 107 -9.18 -8.47 10.17
N SER A 108 -10.40 -8.15 9.76
CA SER A 108 -10.77 -6.82 9.26
C SER A 108 -10.56 -5.72 10.30
N GLU A 109 -10.83 -5.96 11.58
CA GLU A 109 -10.65 -4.98 12.66
C GLU A 109 -9.16 -4.65 12.86
N VAL A 110 -8.29 -5.65 12.70
CA VAL A 110 -6.83 -5.46 12.69
C VAL A 110 -6.42 -4.54 11.54
N GLY A 111 -6.99 -4.73 10.35
CA GLY A 111 -6.79 -3.85 9.20
C GLY A 111 -7.18 -2.40 9.51
N HIS A 112 -8.33 -2.18 10.15
CA HIS A 112 -8.79 -0.85 10.56
C HIS A 112 -7.91 -0.23 11.65
N LEU A 113 -7.43 -1.01 12.62
CA LEU A 113 -6.48 -0.51 13.62
C LEU A 113 -5.17 -0.05 12.96
N LEU A 114 -4.68 -0.80 11.97
CA LEU A 114 -3.50 -0.39 11.20
C LEU A 114 -3.76 0.88 10.37
N THR A 115 -4.95 1.09 9.81
CA THR A 115 -5.25 2.37 9.13
C THR A 115 -5.29 3.53 10.13
N PHE A 116 -5.79 3.34 11.35
CA PHE A 116 -5.69 4.37 12.40
C PHE A 116 -4.24 4.69 12.77
N VAL A 117 -3.37 3.68 12.90
CA VAL A 117 -1.94 3.89 13.13
C VAL A 117 -1.31 4.70 11.99
N THR A 118 -1.69 4.43 10.74
CA THR A 118 -1.25 5.20 9.57
C THR A 118 -1.59 6.69 9.73
N LEU A 119 -2.84 6.99 10.07
CA LEU A 119 -3.29 8.37 10.28
C LEU A 119 -2.51 9.06 11.40
N GLY A 120 -2.27 8.34 12.51
CA GLY A 120 -1.44 8.85 13.61
C GLY A 120 -0.01 9.17 13.17
N LEU A 121 0.64 8.27 12.43
CA LEU A 121 1.99 8.47 11.91
C LEU A 121 2.07 9.64 10.91
N LEU A 122 1.07 9.79 10.04
CA LEU A 122 0.99 10.92 9.12
C LEU A 122 0.77 12.23 9.87
N ALA A 123 -0.12 12.26 10.86
CA ALA A 123 -0.35 13.44 11.70
C ALA A 123 0.95 13.86 12.42
N LEU A 124 1.67 12.90 13.02
CA LEU A 124 2.98 13.16 13.63
C LEU A 124 4.00 13.69 12.62
N GLY A 125 3.99 13.19 11.38
CA GLY A 125 4.84 13.70 10.31
C GLY A 125 4.48 15.12 9.87
N VAL A 126 3.20 15.49 9.85
CA VAL A 126 2.72 16.83 9.46
C VAL A 126 3.11 17.90 10.48
N PHE A 127 2.95 17.62 11.78
CA PHE A 127 3.25 18.59 12.84
C PHE A 127 4.73 18.67 13.21
N ARG A 128 5.59 17.89 12.55
CA ARG A 128 7.02 17.91 12.84
C ARG A 128 7.71 19.10 12.17
N ASN A 129 8.44 19.87 12.99
CA ASN A 129 9.23 21.03 12.58
C ASN A 129 10.72 20.67 12.52
N ASP A 130 11.07 19.78 11.60
CA ASP A 130 12.44 19.41 11.27
C ASP A 130 12.77 19.67 9.80
#